data_AF-A0A356NQY1-F1
#
_entry.id   AF-A0A356NQY1-F1
#
_cell.length_a   1.000
_cell.length_b   1.000
_cell.length_c   1.000
_cell.angle_alpha   90.00
_cell.angle_beta   90.00
_cell.angle_gamma   90.00
#
_symmetry.space_group_name_H-M   'P 1'
#
loop_
_entity.id
_entity.type
_entity.pdbx_description
1 polymer ?
#
loop_
_entity_poly.entity_id
_entity_poly.type
_entity_poly.pdbx_seq_one_letter_code
_entity_poly.pdbx_strand_id
1 'polypeptide(L)'
;TILPESTGEADDRSQAFTYRLTGKDYGRADHPYRIKEPPPNYDPAKYRWSSNTKPIIPNRKFDMLGINWGGDLTGYGTRWVLADWEERVAIEKIFRNYDLGWLYYIQTEGGSPNIGLPDDEFTDNNNVPYRLYVRQGRRIHGRYTLNESDIHKDLRGNGLRGPLLPESVAIGVYGMDAHNVQAPTSRKEPRSGEGAAEGTLHLFDVTGPYQIPYGVMVPEQHRGILFPVGISSTHVAMCTVRMEPVWCSLGQAAGVAAALAIDHDLELADLPIKQIQNELLNQGCVLFFYTDLPGDAPAFEAAQKLSLLGAIANDDPDRFHVDGPAASLSDLNKKVYRFRPNDFVTMGEFARMAVKGLQIPLSITAAHFSDVPRGHPAFKYIETLYDYSTQSHEPFFHYEIHKEPGKSPRVLAHSDREVTGASAIEIVSGLMRKKAKGWHDPDANLTRGEAVQLIYQHIAPGK
;
A
#
# COMPACT_ATOMS: atom_id res chain seq x y z
N THR A 1 -6.02 -21.31 -1.31
CA THR A 1 -6.64 -22.49 -1.94
C THR A 1 -8.06 -22.58 -1.45
N ILE A 2 -9.04 -22.70 -2.35
CA ILE A 2 -10.45 -22.88 -1.99
C ILE A 2 -10.58 -24.23 -1.29
N LEU A 3 -11.30 -24.29 -0.16
CA LEU A 3 -11.50 -25.55 0.57
C LEU A 3 -12.17 -26.59 -0.34
N PRO A 4 -11.85 -27.89 -0.24
CA PRO A 4 -12.43 -28.94 -1.09
C PRO A 4 -13.97 -28.96 -1.12
N GLU A 5 -14.60 -28.55 -0.03
CA GLU A 5 -16.04 -28.45 0.17
C GLU A 5 -16.65 -27.08 -0.20
N SER A 6 -15.81 -26.08 -0.48
CA SER A 6 -16.28 -24.76 -0.91
C SER A 6 -16.64 -24.80 -2.38
N THR A 7 -17.82 -24.27 -2.73
CA THR A 7 -18.24 -24.12 -4.13
C THR A 7 -17.31 -23.21 -4.92
N GLY A 8 -16.60 -22.29 -4.23
CA GLY A 8 -15.81 -21.24 -4.86
C GLY A 8 -16.66 -20.14 -5.49
N GLU A 9 -17.98 -20.22 -5.33
CA GLU A 9 -18.91 -19.19 -5.77
C GLU A 9 -18.86 -18.01 -4.79
N ALA A 10 -18.75 -16.80 -5.33
CA ALA A 10 -18.83 -15.59 -4.54
C ALA A 10 -20.25 -15.42 -3.96
N ASP A 11 -20.35 -14.98 -2.71
CA ASP A 11 -21.61 -14.52 -2.13
C ASP A 11 -21.71 -12.97 -2.18
N ASP A 12 -22.86 -12.44 -1.75
CA ASP A 12 -23.14 -11.00 -1.69
C ASP A 12 -22.88 -10.40 -0.30
N ARG A 13 -22.23 -11.15 0.60
CA ARG A 13 -22.17 -10.81 2.02
C ARG A 13 -21.08 -9.81 2.32
N SER A 14 -21.41 -8.84 3.16
CA SER A 14 -20.45 -7.88 3.70
C SER A 14 -19.99 -8.31 5.08
N GLN A 15 -18.74 -7.98 5.40
CA GLN A 15 -18.16 -8.19 6.72
C GLN A 15 -18.94 -7.43 7.81
N ALA A 16 -18.79 -7.86 9.05
CA ALA A 16 -19.44 -7.26 10.21
C ALA A 16 -19.28 -5.73 10.26
N PHE A 17 -20.33 -5.04 10.72
CA PHE A 17 -20.29 -3.62 11.12
C PHE A 17 -20.53 -3.50 12.62
N THR A 18 -20.31 -2.31 13.16
CA THR A 18 -20.41 -2.04 14.61
C THR A 18 -20.59 -0.54 14.84
N TYR A 19 -21.17 -0.14 15.98
CA TYR A 19 -20.89 1.16 16.55
C TYR A 19 -19.57 1.11 17.30
N ARG A 20 -18.62 1.95 16.91
CA ARG A 20 -17.39 2.15 17.69
C ARG A 20 -17.69 2.93 18.96
N LEU A 21 -18.31 2.26 19.93
CA LEU A 21 -18.60 2.81 21.24
C LEU A 21 -17.27 3.07 21.96
N THR A 22 -17.20 4.21 22.64
CA THR A 22 -16.11 4.48 23.57
C THR A 22 -16.55 4.01 24.96
N GLY A 23 -15.74 3.19 25.60
CA GLY A 23 -15.89 2.85 27.01
C GLY A 23 -15.00 3.77 27.86
N LYS A 24 -15.46 4.12 29.07
CA LYS A 24 -14.68 4.84 30.09
C LYS A 24 -14.67 4.05 31.39
N ASP A 25 -13.49 3.80 31.93
CA ASP A 25 -13.31 3.21 33.26
C ASP A 25 -13.34 4.31 34.33
N TYR A 26 -14.45 4.38 35.08
CA TYR A 26 -14.64 5.32 36.18
C TYR A 26 -13.94 4.89 37.48
N GLY A 27 -13.41 3.67 37.55
CA GLY A 27 -12.76 3.09 38.73
C GLY A 27 -13.70 2.75 39.89
N ARG A 28 -15.01 2.96 39.72
CA ARG A 28 -16.05 2.71 40.72
C ARG A 28 -17.36 2.31 40.05
N ALA A 29 -18.16 1.46 40.68
CA ALA A 29 -19.39 0.90 40.10
C ALA A 29 -20.62 1.85 40.17
N ASP A 30 -20.54 2.92 40.96
CA ASP A 30 -21.61 3.87 41.27
C ASP A 30 -21.57 5.15 40.39
N HIS A 31 -21.02 5.05 39.18
CA HIS A 31 -21.06 6.14 38.21
C HIS A 31 -22.42 6.20 37.46
N PRO A 32 -22.89 7.39 37.03
CA PRO A 32 -24.23 7.54 36.45
C PRO A 32 -24.34 7.08 34.98
N TYR A 33 -23.22 6.85 34.30
CA TYR A 33 -23.14 6.50 32.87
C TYR A 33 -23.21 4.99 32.57
N ARG A 34 -23.95 4.25 33.41
CA ARG A 34 -24.23 2.82 33.21
C ARG A 34 -25.48 2.62 32.38
N ILE A 35 -25.54 1.51 31.65
CA ILE A 35 -26.77 1.07 30.99
C ILE A 35 -27.66 0.47 32.09
N LYS A 36 -28.81 1.11 32.35
CA LYS A 36 -29.67 0.77 33.48
C LYS A 36 -30.53 -0.47 33.23
N GLU A 37 -30.97 -0.65 31.99
CA GLU A 37 -31.86 -1.74 31.56
C GLU A 37 -31.30 -2.38 30.29
N PRO A 38 -31.46 -3.70 30.11
CA PRO A 38 -30.99 -4.38 28.90
C PRO A 38 -31.69 -3.81 27.67
N PRO A 39 -30.97 -3.51 26.58
CA PRO A 39 -31.58 -3.05 25.32
C PRO A 39 -32.52 -4.10 24.70
N PRO A 40 -33.41 -3.68 23.77
CA PRO A 40 -34.27 -4.62 23.05
C PRO A 40 -33.47 -5.74 22.36
N ASN A 41 -33.97 -6.98 22.45
CA ASN A 41 -33.33 -8.19 21.92
C ASN A 41 -31.94 -8.51 22.52
N TYR A 42 -31.65 -8.00 23.71
CA TYR A 42 -30.46 -8.39 24.48
C TYR A 42 -30.43 -9.91 24.71
N ASP A 43 -29.29 -10.52 24.38
CA ASP A 43 -29.02 -11.93 24.59
C ASP A 43 -27.56 -12.07 25.08
N PRO A 44 -27.33 -12.38 26.37
CA PRO A 44 -25.98 -12.48 26.92
C PRO A 44 -25.13 -13.58 26.27
N ALA A 45 -25.73 -14.57 25.60
CA ALA A 45 -25.00 -15.64 24.92
C ALA A 45 -24.22 -15.15 23.68
N LYS A 46 -24.51 -13.93 23.20
CA LYS A 46 -23.84 -13.31 22.05
C LYS A 46 -22.53 -12.61 22.42
N TYR A 47 -22.30 -12.33 23.70
CA TYR A 47 -21.20 -11.48 24.15
C TYR A 47 -20.14 -12.24 24.93
N ARG A 48 -18.93 -11.69 24.95
CA ARG A 48 -17.82 -12.15 25.79
C ARG A 48 -17.06 -10.96 26.34
N TRP A 49 -16.50 -11.09 27.53
CA TRP A 49 -15.68 -10.04 28.11
C TRP A 49 -14.53 -10.63 28.92
N SER A 50 -13.38 -9.96 28.85
CA SER A 50 -12.21 -10.26 29.65
C SER A 50 -11.68 -8.95 30.23
N SER A 51 -11.70 -8.83 31.55
CA SER A 51 -11.24 -7.65 32.29
C SER A 51 -9.73 -7.42 32.22
N ASN A 52 -8.95 -8.39 31.72
CA ASN A 52 -7.50 -8.29 31.53
C ASN A 52 -7.08 -7.58 30.24
N THR A 53 -7.99 -6.85 29.58
CA THR A 53 -7.75 -6.18 28.31
C THR A 53 -7.30 -4.72 28.53
N LYS A 54 -6.19 -4.31 27.88
CA LYS A 54 -5.76 -2.90 27.74
C LYS A 54 -5.28 -2.69 26.29
N PRO A 55 -5.61 -1.53 25.67
CA PRO A 55 -5.11 -0.23 26.10
C PRO A 55 -6.22 0.73 26.53
N ILE A 56 -5.95 1.38 27.66
CA ILE A 56 -6.69 2.55 28.12
C ILE A 56 -5.96 3.77 27.54
N ILE A 57 -6.63 4.55 26.69
CA ILE A 57 -6.14 5.84 26.20
C ILE A 57 -6.37 6.93 27.29
N PRO A 58 -5.85 8.16 27.13
CA PRO A 58 -6.06 9.22 28.13
C PRO A 58 -7.52 9.38 28.59
N ASN A 59 -7.73 9.85 29.82
CA ASN A 59 -9.05 9.95 30.48
C ASN A 59 -9.74 8.61 30.76
N ARG A 60 -8.96 7.54 30.86
CA ARG A 60 -9.43 6.19 31.15
C ARG A 60 -10.40 5.62 30.10
N LYS A 61 -10.29 6.09 28.85
CA LYS A 61 -11.14 5.66 27.75
C LYS A 61 -10.55 4.48 26.99
N PHE A 62 -11.36 3.75 26.25
CA PHE A 62 -10.92 2.70 25.32
C PHE A 62 -11.98 2.47 24.25
N ASP A 63 -11.58 1.92 23.11
CA ASP A 63 -12.49 1.54 22.04
C ASP A 63 -13.16 0.20 22.36
N MET A 64 -14.48 0.16 22.28
CA MET A 64 -15.27 -1.06 22.37
C MET A 64 -15.42 -1.65 20.96
N LEU A 65 -14.29 -1.94 20.32
CA LEU A 65 -14.25 -2.70 19.07
C LEU A 65 -13.66 -4.08 19.38
N GLY A 66 -14.32 -5.16 18.96
CA GLY A 66 -13.83 -6.50 19.26
C GLY A 66 -14.35 -7.58 18.32
N ILE A 67 -13.46 -8.12 17.49
CA ILE A 67 -13.68 -9.23 16.55
C ILE A 67 -14.21 -10.48 17.27
N ASN A 68 -13.68 -10.74 18.47
CA ASN A 68 -13.98 -11.95 19.25
C ASN A 68 -14.74 -11.68 20.56
N TRP A 69 -15.06 -10.42 20.85
CA TRP A 69 -15.60 -10.00 22.15
C TRP A 69 -17.00 -9.38 22.07
N GLY A 70 -17.53 -9.11 20.87
CA GLY A 70 -18.97 -8.90 20.68
C GLY A 70 -19.38 -7.53 20.15
N GLY A 71 -18.47 -6.67 19.70
CA GLY A 71 -18.85 -5.43 19.00
C GLY A 71 -19.21 -5.66 17.52
N ASP A 72 -18.64 -6.68 16.90
CA ASP A 72 -18.93 -6.98 15.49
C ASP A 72 -20.24 -7.76 15.34
N LEU A 73 -21.17 -7.15 14.61
CA LEU A 73 -22.45 -7.76 14.23
C LEU A 73 -22.47 -8.13 12.74
N THR A 74 -22.66 -9.41 12.47
CA THR A 74 -22.75 -10.00 11.13
C THR A 74 -24.18 -10.05 10.60
N GLY A 75 -24.34 -10.33 9.30
CA GLY A 75 -25.65 -10.61 8.68
C GLY A 75 -26.50 -9.41 8.28
N TYR A 76 -26.20 -8.19 8.77
CA TYR A 76 -26.95 -6.98 8.41
C TYR A 76 -26.19 -6.04 7.45
N GLY A 77 -24.89 -6.27 7.23
CA GLY A 77 -24.02 -5.35 6.50
C GLY A 77 -24.45 -5.12 5.04
N THR A 78 -24.69 -6.20 4.27
CA THR A 78 -25.15 -6.08 2.87
C THR A 78 -26.48 -5.34 2.78
N ARG A 79 -27.43 -5.69 3.66
CA ARG A 79 -28.73 -5.04 3.74
C ARG A 79 -28.58 -3.55 4.04
N TRP A 80 -27.74 -3.15 5.00
CA TRP A 80 -27.43 -1.75 5.29
C TRP A 80 -26.89 -0.99 4.07
N VAL A 81 -25.94 -1.60 3.36
CA VAL A 81 -25.31 -0.98 2.18
C VAL A 81 -26.35 -0.75 1.09
N LEU A 82 -27.24 -1.71 0.87
CA LEU A 82 -28.24 -1.66 -0.20
C LEU A 82 -29.50 -0.86 0.15
N ALA A 83 -29.83 -0.74 1.43
CA ALA A 83 -31.01 -0.06 1.96
C ALA A 83 -31.12 1.42 1.58
N ASP A 84 -32.37 1.89 1.55
CA ASP A 84 -32.75 3.30 1.53
C ASP A 84 -32.61 3.94 2.93
N TRP A 85 -33.08 5.18 3.09
CA TRP A 85 -32.92 5.91 4.34
C TRP A 85 -33.77 5.34 5.48
N GLU A 86 -35.05 5.06 5.21
CA GLU A 86 -36.00 4.53 6.18
C GLU A 86 -35.55 3.17 6.71
N GLU A 87 -35.12 2.28 5.80
CA GLU A 87 -34.61 0.97 6.16
C GLU A 87 -33.28 1.07 6.92
N ARG A 88 -32.38 1.99 6.54
CA ARG A 88 -31.14 2.23 7.30
C ARG A 88 -31.45 2.64 8.73
N VAL A 89 -32.39 3.55 8.97
CA VAL A 89 -32.78 3.93 10.35
C VAL A 89 -33.26 2.72 11.16
N ALA A 90 -33.96 1.76 10.53
CA ALA A 90 -34.38 0.54 11.20
C ALA A 90 -33.20 -0.40 11.51
N ILE A 91 -32.28 -0.60 10.56
CA ILE A 91 -31.10 -1.44 10.74
C ILE A 91 -30.12 -0.82 11.73
N GLU A 92 -29.98 0.51 11.76
CA GLU A 92 -29.11 1.24 12.68
C GLU A 92 -29.44 0.93 14.13
N LYS A 93 -30.74 0.87 14.44
CA LYS A 93 -31.24 0.50 15.77
C LYS A 93 -30.80 -0.90 16.17
N ILE A 94 -30.69 -1.83 15.22
CA ILE A 94 -30.23 -3.20 15.49
C ILE A 94 -28.77 -3.16 15.95
N PHE A 95 -27.89 -2.50 15.19
CA PHE A 95 -26.48 -2.34 15.58
C PHE A 95 -26.33 -1.59 16.89
N ARG A 96 -27.00 -0.44 17.04
CA ARG A 96 -26.95 0.37 18.28
C ARG A 96 -27.38 -0.43 19.50
N ASN A 97 -28.48 -1.18 19.41
CA ASN A 97 -28.96 -2.01 20.54
C ASN A 97 -28.01 -3.17 20.83
N TYR A 98 -27.37 -3.74 19.81
CA TYR A 98 -26.38 -4.80 19.97
C TYR A 98 -25.13 -4.31 20.71
N ASP A 99 -24.54 -3.19 20.27
CA ASP A 99 -23.33 -2.63 20.90
C ASP A 99 -23.62 -2.11 22.33
N LEU A 100 -24.78 -1.47 22.56
CA LEU A 100 -25.21 -1.11 23.91
C LEU A 100 -25.50 -2.34 24.77
N GLY A 101 -25.99 -3.43 24.16
CA GLY A 101 -26.18 -4.71 24.82
C GLY A 101 -24.86 -5.31 25.26
N TRP A 102 -23.80 -5.18 24.46
CA TRP A 102 -22.46 -5.58 24.86
C TRP A 102 -21.95 -4.76 26.05
N LEU A 103 -22.14 -3.43 26.05
CA LEU A 103 -21.79 -2.60 27.20
C LEU A 103 -22.56 -3.00 28.47
N TYR A 104 -23.86 -3.28 28.34
CA TYR A 104 -24.66 -3.79 29.44
C TYR A 104 -24.07 -5.10 29.97
N TYR A 105 -23.79 -6.07 29.09
CA TYR A 105 -23.15 -7.34 29.45
C TYR A 105 -21.84 -7.13 30.22
N ILE A 106 -20.95 -6.25 29.76
CA ILE A 106 -19.69 -5.93 30.44
C ILE A 106 -19.93 -5.44 31.88
N GLN A 107 -20.94 -4.59 32.07
CA GLN A 107 -21.29 -4.00 33.37
C GLN A 107 -21.96 -4.99 34.33
N THR A 108 -22.62 -6.02 33.80
CA THR A 108 -23.40 -6.99 34.57
C THR A 108 -22.74 -8.36 34.62
N GLU A 109 -22.96 -9.23 33.63
CA GLU A 109 -22.47 -10.61 33.62
C GLU A 109 -20.96 -10.70 33.39
N GLY A 110 -20.37 -9.71 32.72
CA GLY A 110 -18.93 -9.55 32.49
C GLY A 110 -18.16 -9.02 33.71
N GLY A 111 -18.85 -8.59 34.77
CA GLY A 111 -18.22 -8.26 36.05
C GLY A 111 -17.34 -7.01 36.06
N SER A 112 -17.54 -6.07 35.13
CA SER A 112 -16.82 -4.78 35.08
C SER A 112 -17.79 -3.58 35.21
N PRO A 113 -18.48 -3.43 36.36
CA PRO A 113 -19.52 -2.41 36.56
C PRO A 113 -18.98 -0.97 36.63
N ASN A 114 -17.66 -0.80 36.65
CA ASN A 114 -16.95 0.47 36.62
C ASN A 114 -16.84 1.08 35.21
N ILE A 115 -17.18 0.32 34.18
CA ILE A 115 -17.12 0.74 32.79
C ILE A 115 -18.45 1.38 32.38
N GLY A 116 -18.41 2.56 31.78
CA GLY A 116 -19.57 3.27 31.28
C GLY A 116 -19.35 3.93 29.93
N LEU A 117 -20.40 4.58 29.44
CA LEU A 117 -20.23 5.58 28.39
C LEU A 117 -19.42 6.77 28.95
N PRO A 118 -18.56 7.40 28.13
CA PRO A 118 -17.85 8.62 28.53
C PRO A 118 -18.84 9.75 28.82
N ASP A 119 -18.53 10.56 29.82
CA ASP A 119 -19.32 11.72 30.27
C ASP A 119 -19.12 12.97 29.41
N ASP A 120 -18.12 12.95 28.54
CA ASP A 120 -17.58 14.08 27.79
C ASP A 120 -17.56 13.86 26.26
N GLU A 121 -18.00 12.70 25.76
CA GLU A 121 -18.15 12.44 24.32
C GLU A 121 -19.64 12.36 23.96
N PHE A 122 -20.02 12.90 22.79
CA PHE A 122 -21.39 12.82 22.26
C PHE A 122 -22.49 13.18 23.30
N THR A 123 -22.24 14.22 24.11
CA THR A 123 -23.08 14.59 25.27
C THR A 123 -24.51 15.00 24.88
N ASP A 124 -24.72 15.35 23.62
CA ASP A 124 -25.99 15.67 22.99
C ASP A 124 -26.69 14.46 22.32
N ASN A 125 -26.04 13.29 22.31
CA ASN A 125 -26.57 12.04 21.74
C ASN A 125 -26.48 10.88 22.75
N ASN A 126 -26.78 11.18 24.02
CA ASN A 126 -26.75 10.21 25.13
C ASN A 126 -25.40 9.50 25.28
N ASN A 127 -24.30 10.18 24.94
CA ASN A 127 -22.94 9.66 24.98
C ASN A 127 -22.66 8.50 24.01
N VAL A 128 -23.45 8.39 22.94
CA VAL A 128 -23.31 7.38 21.88
C VAL A 128 -22.88 8.05 20.56
N PRO A 129 -21.97 7.47 19.77
CA PRO A 129 -21.64 7.98 18.44
C PRO A 129 -22.85 8.10 17.52
N TYR A 130 -22.80 9.03 16.56
CA TYR A 130 -23.90 9.27 15.62
C TYR A 130 -23.99 8.24 14.49
N ARG A 131 -22.87 7.63 14.09
CA ARG A 131 -22.81 6.86 12.86
C ARG A 131 -22.27 5.45 13.10
N LEU A 132 -22.86 4.51 12.38
CA LEU A 132 -22.36 3.15 12.24
C LEU A 132 -20.97 3.15 11.57
N TYR A 133 -20.06 2.34 12.09
CA TYR A 133 -18.79 2.06 11.44
C TYR A 133 -18.99 1.02 10.32
N VAL A 134 -19.11 1.53 9.11
CA VAL A 134 -19.26 0.75 7.88
C VAL A 134 -17.88 0.45 7.31
N ARG A 135 -17.48 -0.83 7.29
CA ARG A 135 -16.14 -1.24 6.81
C ARG A 135 -16.03 -1.28 5.29
N GLN A 136 -17.12 -1.63 4.59
CA GLN A 136 -17.19 -1.64 3.13
C GLN A 136 -18.60 -1.23 2.68
N GLY A 137 -18.67 -0.48 1.58
CA GLY A 137 -19.92 -0.04 0.97
C GLY A 137 -19.95 -0.28 -0.53
N ARG A 138 -20.83 0.43 -1.23
CA ARG A 138 -20.88 0.42 -2.70
C ARG A 138 -19.56 0.94 -3.27
N ARG A 139 -19.08 0.28 -4.33
CA ARG A 139 -17.87 0.62 -5.07
C ARG A 139 -18.23 0.84 -6.53
N ILE A 140 -17.41 1.63 -7.22
CA ILE A 140 -17.56 1.81 -8.67
C ILE A 140 -16.91 0.67 -9.45
N HIS A 141 -17.36 0.48 -10.68
CA HIS A 141 -16.54 -0.10 -11.74
C HIS A 141 -15.71 1.03 -12.35
N GLY A 142 -14.40 0.98 -12.12
CA GLY A 142 -13.46 2.00 -12.55
C GLY A 142 -12.49 1.47 -13.59
N ARG A 143 -11.74 2.38 -14.22
CA ARG A 143 -10.77 2.05 -15.28
C ARG A 143 -9.67 1.08 -14.83
N TYR A 144 -9.48 0.91 -13.52
CA TYR A 144 -8.64 -0.14 -12.94
C TYR A 144 -9.34 -0.75 -11.73
N THR A 145 -9.46 -2.07 -11.66
CA THR A 145 -9.97 -2.78 -10.47
C THR A 145 -8.81 -3.35 -9.66
N LEU A 146 -8.54 -2.75 -8.49
CA LEU A 146 -7.51 -3.24 -7.59
C LEU A 146 -7.92 -4.61 -7.01
N ASN A 147 -7.03 -5.59 -7.06
CA ASN A 147 -7.32 -6.95 -6.59
C ASN A 147 -6.18 -7.51 -5.70
N GLU A 148 -6.38 -8.70 -5.13
CA GLU A 148 -5.40 -9.34 -4.25
C GLU A 148 -4.02 -9.49 -4.91
N SER A 149 -3.95 -9.77 -6.21
CA SER A 149 -2.67 -9.95 -6.91
C SER A 149 -1.87 -8.65 -7.04
N ASP A 150 -2.50 -7.49 -6.88
CA ASP A 150 -1.83 -6.18 -6.85
C ASP A 150 -1.20 -5.87 -5.49
N ILE A 151 -1.66 -6.56 -4.43
CA ILE A 151 -1.30 -6.30 -3.03
C ILE A 151 -0.37 -7.39 -2.50
N HIS A 152 -0.63 -8.65 -2.87
CA HIS A 152 0.05 -9.82 -2.38
C HIS A 152 1.48 -9.88 -2.93
N LYS A 153 2.47 -9.73 -2.03
CA LYS A 153 3.88 -9.59 -2.40
C LYS A 153 4.47 -10.84 -3.08
N ASP A 154 3.94 -12.02 -2.76
CA ASP A 154 4.44 -13.29 -3.29
C ASP A 154 3.73 -13.80 -4.57
N LEU A 155 2.55 -13.27 -4.94
CA LEU A 155 1.80 -13.77 -6.10
C LEU A 155 2.31 -13.18 -7.42
N ARG A 156 2.22 -11.86 -7.57
CA ARG A 156 2.72 -11.13 -8.75
C ARG A 156 3.80 -10.10 -8.40
N GLY A 157 4.06 -9.94 -7.11
CA GLY A 157 5.13 -9.10 -6.60
C GLY A 157 6.50 -9.73 -6.77
N ASN A 158 7.48 -9.16 -6.08
CA ASN A 158 8.86 -9.63 -6.07
C ASN A 158 9.23 -10.34 -4.75
N GLY A 159 8.24 -10.83 -3.99
CA GLY A 159 8.40 -11.40 -2.66
C GLY A 159 8.47 -10.37 -1.52
N LEU A 160 8.57 -9.07 -1.85
CA LEU A 160 8.71 -7.97 -0.89
C LEU A 160 7.59 -6.94 -1.00
N ARG A 161 7.16 -6.63 -2.23
CA ARG A 161 6.14 -5.63 -2.55
C ARG A 161 5.16 -6.18 -3.58
N GLY A 162 3.99 -5.57 -3.68
CA GLY A 162 3.09 -5.83 -4.81
C GLY A 162 3.76 -5.52 -6.16
N PRO A 163 3.20 -5.99 -7.29
CA PRO A 163 3.68 -5.64 -8.62
C PRO A 163 3.74 -4.12 -8.80
N LEU A 164 4.69 -3.65 -9.62
CA LEU A 164 4.80 -2.23 -9.94
C LEU A 164 3.55 -1.76 -10.71
N LEU A 165 2.82 -0.81 -10.13
CA LEU A 165 1.76 -0.07 -10.81
C LEU A 165 2.26 1.37 -11.11
N PRO A 166 2.69 1.66 -12.35
CA PRO A 166 3.35 2.93 -12.69
C PRO A 166 2.43 4.15 -12.59
N GLU A 167 1.12 3.94 -12.64
CA GLU A 167 0.09 4.98 -12.54
C GLU A 167 -0.32 5.29 -11.09
N SER A 168 0.50 4.87 -10.12
CA SER A 168 0.30 5.11 -8.69
C SER A 168 0.03 6.57 -8.37
N VAL A 169 -0.98 6.83 -7.55
CA VAL A 169 -1.27 8.13 -6.91
C VAL A 169 -1.38 8.03 -5.39
N ALA A 170 -1.31 6.82 -4.84
CA ALA A 170 -1.27 6.55 -3.42
C ALA A 170 -0.58 5.20 -3.16
N ILE A 171 -0.22 4.94 -1.91
CA ILE A 171 0.36 3.66 -1.48
C ILE A 171 -0.46 3.06 -0.34
N GLY A 172 -0.39 1.73 -0.20
CA GLY A 172 -0.92 1.01 0.95
C GLY A 172 0.13 0.06 1.53
N VAL A 173 0.03 -0.20 2.84
CA VAL A 173 0.95 -1.10 3.58
C VAL A 173 0.20 -1.98 4.59
N TYR A 174 -1.09 -1.71 4.84
CA TYR A 174 -1.85 -2.45 5.85
C TYR A 174 -2.12 -3.89 5.40
N GLY A 175 -2.23 -4.83 6.34
CA GLY A 175 -2.57 -6.22 5.99
C GLY A 175 -3.97 -6.36 5.39
N MET A 176 -4.22 -7.45 4.66
CA MET A 176 -5.59 -7.78 4.26
C MET A 176 -6.34 -8.33 5.48
N ASP A 177 -7.14 -7.44 6.07
CA ASP A 177 -7.90 -7.65 7.29
C ASP A 177 -9.42 -7.58 7.03
N ALA A 178 -10.08 -8.73 7.14
CA ALA A 178 -11.52 -8.88 6.95
C ALA A 178 -12.13 -9.56 8.18
N HIS A 179 -13.29 -9.06 8.59
CA HIS A 179 -14.08 -9.64 9.66
C HIS A 179 -15.05 -10.68 9.09
N ASN A 180 -15.56 -11.55 9.95
CA ASN A 180 -16.53 -12.56 9.56
C ASN A 180 -17.76 -11.94 8.87
N VAL A 181 -18.32 -12.69 7.92
CA VAL A 181 -19.53 -12.30 7.16
C VAL A 181 -20.78 -13.00 7.69
N GLN A 182 -20.60 -14.14 8.38
CA GLN A 182 -21.67 -14.99 8.92
C GLN A 182 -21.34 -15.54 10.32
N ALA A 183 -22.37 -16.11 10.96
CA ALA A 183 -22.35 -16.74 12.28
C ALA A 183 -22.03 -15.77 13.45
N PRO A 184 -22.48 -16.07 14.68
CA PRO A 184 -22.13 -15.25 15.83
C PRO A 184 -20.64 -15.41 16.14
N THR A 185 -19.97 -14.26 16.34
CA THR A 185 -18.56 -14.09 16.78
C THR A 185 -18.25 -14.82 18.10
N SER A 186 -19.26 -15.38 18.77
CA SER A 186 -19.15 -16.12 20.02
C SER A 186 -18.86 -17.62 19.87
N ARG A 187 -18.74 -18.20 18.67
CA ARG A 187 -18.34 -19.63 18.54
C ARG A 187 -16.83 -19.81 18.81
N LYS A 188 -16.41 -20.96 19.37
CA LYS A 188 -14.99 -21.36 19.34
C LYS A 188 -14.68 -21.87 17.94
N GLU A 189 -14.35 -20.95 17.05
CA GLU A 189 -14.01 -21.30 15.66
C GLU A 189 -12.53 -21.68 15.59
N PRO A 190 -12.18 -22.77 14.88
CA PRO A 190 -10.79 -23.08 14.61
C PRO A 190 -10.18 -21.99 13.74
N ARG A 191 -8.86 -21.78 13.85
CA ARG A 191 -8.11 -20.79 13.06
C ARG A 191 -8.18 -21.03 11.54
N SER A 192 -8.46 -22.27 11.13
CA SER A 192 -8.56 -22.70 9.72
C SER A 192 -9.31 -24.02 9.62
N GLY A 193 -9.88 -24.30 8.45
CA GLY A 193 -10.57 -25.57 8.16
C GLY A 193 -12.06 -25.54 8.47
N GLU A 194 -12.68 -26.72 8.54
CA GLU A 194 -14.12 -26.88 8.73
C GLU A 194 -14.59 -26.20 10.03
N GLY A 195 -15.61 -25.33 9.90
CA GLY A 195 -16.19 -24.59 11.03
C GLY A 195 -15.44 -23.32 11.45
N ALA A 196 -14.37 -22.92 10.74
CA ALA A 196 -13.74 -21.62 10.89
C ALA A 196 -14.68 -20.47 10.48
N ALA A 197 -14.42 -19.27 11.01
CA ALA A 197 -15.14 -18.04 10.71
C ALA A 197 -15.17 -17.74 9.21
N GLU A 198 -16.34 -17.85 8.56
CA GLU A 198 -16.46 -17.52 7.14
C GLU A 198 -16.17 -16.03 6.90
N GLY A 199 -15.33 -15.72 5.91
CA GLY A 199 -14.96 -14.36 5.51
C GLY A 199 -13.90 -13.67 6.39
N THR A 200 -13.43 -14.31 7.46
CA THR A 200 -12.36 -13.72 8.28
C THR A 200 -11.00 -13.89 7.63
N LEU A 201 -10.31 -12.78 7.39
CA LEU A 201 -8.96 -12.75 6.82
C LEU A 201 -8.05 -11.97 7.76
N HIS A 202 -6.92 -12.55 8.14
CA HIS A 202 -5.85 -11.86 8.88
C HIS A 202 -4.51 -12.11 8.18
N LEU A 203 -4.41 -11.62 6.95
CA LEU A 203 -3.30 -11.91 6.03
C LEU A 203 -2.27 -10.77 6.05
N PHE A 204 -1.64 -10.57 7.20
CA PHE A 204 -0.65 -9.50 7.40
C PHE A 204 0.71 -9.81 6.77
N ASP A 205 1.13 -11.07 6.76
CA ASP A 205 2.46 -11.46 6.26
C ASP A 205 2.57 -11.39 4.74
N VAL A 206 1.49 -11.74 4.04
CA VAL A 206 1.45 -11.77 2.56
C VAL A 206 1.35 -10.37 1.94
N THR A 207 1.04 -9.35 2.75
CA THR A 207 0.89 -7.97 2.27
C THR A 207 2.23 -7.26 2.39
N GLY A 208 2.77 -6.78 1.27
CA GLY A 208 3.88 -5.84 1.26
C GLY A 208 3.39 -4.42 0.95
N PRO A 209 4.25 -3.39 0.97
CA PRO A 209 3.90 -2.10 0.41
C PRO A 209 3.48 -2.24 -1.07
N TYR A 210 2.37 -1.61 -1.44
CA TYR A 210 1.83 -1.64 -2.80
C TYR A 210 1.39 -0.25 -3.26
N GLN A 211 1.23 -0.10 -4.57
CA GLN A 211 0.76 1.12 -5.22
C GLN A 211 -0.74 1.06 -5.49
N ILE A 212 -1.39 2.22 -5.54
CA ILE A 212 -2.80 2.34 -5.90
C ILE A 212 -2.90 3.27 -7.12
N PRO A 213 -3.23 2.75 -8.32
CA PRO A 213 -3.23 3.52 -9.54
C PRO A 213 -4.44 4.45 -9.62
N TYR A 214 -4.30 5.59 -10.30
CA TYR A 214 -5.37 6.59 -10.44
C TYR A 214 -6.70 6.02 -10.95
N GLY A 215 -6.63 5.05 -11.87
CA GLY A 215 -7.80 4.42 -12.49
C GLY A 215 -8.79 3.78 -11.52
N VAL A 216 -8.40 3.49 -10.27
CA VAL A 216 -9.34 2.96 -9.26
C VAL A 216 -10.40 3.98 -8.86
N MET A 217 -10.13 5.29 -9.01
CA MET A 217 -11.05 6.37 -8.66
C MET A 217 -11.91 6.83 -9.85
N VAL A 218 -11.54 6.45 -11.07
CA VAL A 218 -12.15 6.93 -12.32
C VAL A 218 -13.21 5.93 -12.79
N PRO A 219 -14.51 6.28 -12.76
CA PRO A 219 -15.57 5.38 -13.21
C PRO A 219 -15.53 5.14 -14.72
N GLU A 220 -15.94 3.95 -15.17
CA GLU A 220 -16.00 3.60 -16.60
C GLU A 220 -17.15 4.31 -17.33
N GLN A 221 -18.29 4.47 -16.66
CA GLN A 221 -19.56 4.87 -17.29
C GLN A 221 -19.96 6.32 -17.00
N HIS A 222 -19.22 7.03 -16.14
CA HIS A 222 -19.55 8.39 -15.73
C HIS A 222 -18.35 9.32 -15.92
N ARG A 223 -18.66 10.59 -16.21
CA ARG A 223 -17.68 11.66 -16.42
C ARG A 223 -17.85 12.73 -15.34
N GLY A 224 -16.82 13.52 -15.09
CA GLY A 224 -16.88 14.65 -14.16
C GLY A 224 -16.91 14.27 -12.68
N ILE A 225 -16.62 13.02 -12.31
CA ILE A 225 -16.63 12.56 -10.91
C ILE A 225 -15.51 11.56 -10.61
N LEU A 226 -14.91 11.66 -9.42
CA LEU A 226 -13.95 10.71 -8.85
C LEU A 226 -14.46 10.13 -7.53
N PHE A 227 -14.07 8.90 -7.25
CA PHE A 227 -14.45 8.18 -6.03
C PHE A 227 -13.22 7.77 -5.20
N PRO A 228 -12.76 8.59 -4.24
CA PRO A 228 -11.56 8.29 -3.43
C PRO A 228 -11.78 7.27 -2.30
N VAL A 229 -13.05 6.95 -1.97
CA VAL A 229 -13.42 5.99 -0.92
C VAL A 229 -14.05 4.74 -1.51
N GLY A 230 -15.12 4.90 -2.29
CA GLY A 230 -15.81 3.82 -3.02
C GLY A 230 -15.07 3.41 -4.29
N ILE A 231 -13.73 3.28 -4.22
CA ILE A 231 -12.87 2.95 -5.36
C ILE A 231 -13.23 1.60 -5.99
N SER A 232 -12.79 1.39 -7.22
CA SER A 232 -12.89 0.09 -7.88
C SER A 232 -11.87 -0.89 -7.32
N SER A 233 -12.37 -1.89 -6.59
CA SER A 233 -11.56 -2.93 -5.98
C SER A 233 -12.37 -4.20 -5.70
N THR A 234 -11.67 -5.34 -5.57
CA THR A 234 -12.27 -6.57 -5.03
C THR A 234 -12.51 -6.44 -3.52
N HIS A 235 -13.38 -7.29 -2.97
CA HIS A 235 -13.61 -7.34 -1.52
C HIS A 235 -12.30 -7.49 -0.73
N VAL A 236 -11.43 -8.41 -1.17
CA VAL A 236 -10.13 -8.71 -0.55
C VAL A 236 -9.19 -7.51 -0.62
N ALA A 237 -9.11 -6.82 -1.76
CA ALA A 237 -8.26 -5.64 -1.90
C ALA A 237 -8.75 -4.47 -1.05
N MET A 238 -10.07 -4.27 -0.95
CA MET A 238 -10.63 -3.20 -0.12
C MET A 238 -10.29 -3.37 1.36
N CYS A 239 -10.05 -4.61 1.83
CA CYS A 239 -9.71 -4.90 3.22
C CYS A 239 -8.39 -4.25 3.69
N THR A 240 -7.46 -3.96 2.78
CA THR A 240 -6.23 -3.22 3.09
C THR A 240 -6.33 -1.73 2.78
N VAL A 241 -7.09 -1.35 1.74
CA VAL A 241 -7.19 0.06 1.29
C VAL A 241 -8.02 0.93 2.25
N ARG A 242 -8.96 0.34 2.99
CA ARG A 242 -9.94 1.05 3.85
C ARG A 242 -9.38 1.74 5.11
N MET A 243 -8.08 2.04 5.11
CA MET A 243 -7.40 2.74 6.20
C MET A 243 -7.43 4.23 5.96
N GLU A 244 -7.63 5.01 7.01
CA GLU A 244 -7.76 6.48 6.94
C GLU A 244 -6.58 7.16 6.23
N PRO A 245 -5.29 6.78 6.45
CA PRO A 245 -4.18 7.39 5.71
C PRO A 245 -4.25 7.18 4.20
N VAL A 246 -4.75 6.02 3.76
CA VAL A 246 -4.90 5.69 2.35
C VAL A 246 -6.04 6.48 1.73
N TRP A 247 -7.19 6.58 2.41
CA TRP A 247 -8.31 7.43 1.96
C TRP A 247 -7.94 8.92 1.91
N CYS A 248 -7.15 9.41 2.87
CA CYS A 248 -6.61 10.77 2.82
C CYS A 248 -5.74 10.96 1.57
N SER A 249 -4.88 9.99 1.25
CA SER A 249 -3.99 10.05 0.08
C SER A 249 -4.77 10.02 -1.24
N LEU A 250 -5.79 9.17 -1.34
CA LEU A 250 -6.69 9.12 -2.50
C LEU A 250 -7.54 10.40 -2.62
N GLY A 251 -7.99 10.96 -1.49
CA GLY A 251 -8.69 12.24 -1.45
C GLY A 251 -7.81 13.40 -1.95
N GLN A 252 -6.55 13.45 -1.53
CA GLN A 252 -5.55 14.40 -2.02
C GLN A 252 -5.38 14.26 -3.54
N ALA A 253 -5.19 13.04 -4.03
CA ALA A 253 -5.05 12.74 -5.46
C ALA A 253 -6.30 13.13 -6.27
N ALA A 254 -7.49 12.91 -5.73
CA ALA A 254 -8.74 13.33 -6.36
C ALA A 254 -8.86 14.86 -6.43
N GLY A 255 -8.46 15.58 -5.38
CA GLY A 255 -8.44 17.05 -5.35
C GLY A 255 -7.44 17.64 -6.37
N VAL A 256 -6.22 17.10 -6.41
CA VAL A 256 -5.20 17.48 -7.40
C VAL A 256 -5.70 17.26 -8.82
N ALA A 257 -6.27 16.08 -9.10
CA ALA A 257 -6.82 15.78 -10.41
C ALA A 257 -7.97 16.73 -10.78
N ALA A 258 -8.88 17.05 -9.85
CA ALA A 258 -9.95 18.00 -10.10
C ALA A 258 -9.44 19.40 -10.45
N ALA A 259 -8.41 19.89 -9.74
CA ALA A 259 -7.79 21.19 -10.05
C ALA A 259 -7.14 21.19 -11.44
N LEU A 260 -6.34 20.17 -11.76
CA LEU A 260 -5.70 20.03 -13.07
C LEU A 260 -6.71 19.89 -14.21
N ALA A 261 -7.81 19.17 -14.00
CA ALA A 261 -8.90 19.04 -14.98
C ALA A 261 -9.50 20.41 -15.33
N ILE A 262 -9.74 21.25 -14.32
CA ILE A 262 -10.27 22.61 -14.50
C ILE A 262 -9.24 23.49 -15.23
N ASP A 263 -7.98 23.47 -14.79
CA ASP A 263 -6.93 24.34 -15.34
C ASP A 263 -6.59 24.03 -16.80
N HIS A 264 -6.73 22.77 -17.20
CA HIS A 264 -6.39 22.29 -18.54
C HIS A 264 -7.60 22.05 -19.45
N ASP A 265 -8.83 22.30 -18.96
CA ASP A 265 -10.08 21.96 -19.68
C ASP A 265 -10.09 20.50 -20.16
N LEU A 266 -9.67 19.59 -19.28
CA LEU A 266 -9.59 18.15 -19.55
C LEU A 266 -10.60 17.39 -18.71
N GLU A 267 -11.11 16.29 -19.27
CA GLU A 267 -11.86 15.31 -18.49
C GLU A 267 -10.93 14.66 -17.44
N LEU A 268 -11.46 14.38 -16.25
CA LEU A 268 -10.71 13.74 -15.15
C LEU A 268 -10.04 12.44 -15.61
N ALA A 269 -10.73 11.71 -16.47
CA ALA A 269 -10.29 10.45 -17.01
C ALA A 269 -9.17 10.58 -18.05
N ASP A 270 -9.02 11.75 -18.67
CA ASP A 270 -8.07 12.00 -19.77
C ASP A 270 -6.84 12.81 -19.31
N LEU A 271 -6.76 13.12 -18.01
CA LEU A 271 -5.61 13.78 -17.41
C LEU A 271 -4.33 12.96 -17.57
N PRO A 272 -3.21 13.59 -17.98
CA PRO A 272 -1.92 12.92 -17.95
C PRO A 272 -1.54 12.58 -16.51
N ILE A 273 -1.48 11.27 -16.19
CA ILE A 273 -1.13 10.78 -14.85
C ILE A 273 0.18 11.39 -14.34
N LYS A 274 1.13 11.65 -15.24
CA LYS A 274 2.41 12.30 -14.89
C LYS A 274 2.21 13.67 -14.27
N GLN A 275 1.23 14.47 -14.70
CA GLN A 275 0.93 15.79 -14.13
C GLN A 275 0.34 15.66 -12.72
N ILE A 276 -0.60 14.72 -12.51
CA ILE A 276 -1.15 14.41 -11.18
C ILE A 276 -0.02 13.99 -10.23
N GLN A 277 0.85 13.08 -10.68
CA GLN A 277 1.98 12.61 -9.90
C GLN A 277 3.00 13.72 -9.61
N ASN A 278 3.28 14.62 -10.56
CA ASN A 278 4.17 15.76 -10.32
C ASN A 278 3.62 16.64 -9.19
N GLU A 279 2.34 16.98 -9.26
CA GLU A 279 1.73 17.85 -8.27
C GLU A 279 1.65 17.18 -6.89
N LEU A 280 1.33 15.88 -6.83
CA LEU A 280 1.38 15.12 -5.59
C LEU A 280 2.79 15.09 -4.97
N LEU A 281 3.84 14.89 -5.79
CA LEU A 281 5.22 14.90 -5.29
C LEU A 281 5.68 16.27 -4.83
N ASN A 282 5.26 17.34 -5.52
CA ASN A 282 5.51 18.73 -5.09
C ASN A 282 4.90 19.02 -3.71
N GLN A 283 3.78 18.37 -3.39
CA GLN A 283 3.12 18.44 -2.09
C GLN A 283 3.72 17.46 -1.05
N GLY A 284 4.77 16.72 -1.40
CA GLY A 284 5.44 15.76 -0.53
C GLY A 284 4.73 14.41 -0.38
N CYS A 285 3.73 14.10 -1.21
CA CYS A 285 3.04 12.82 -1.18
C CYS A 285 3.95 11.67 -1.63
N VAL A 286 3.79 10.49 -1.02
CA VAL A 286 4.58 9.30 -1.35
C VAL A 286 3.81 8.43 -2.36
N LEU A 287 4.43 8.13 -3.50
CA LEU A 287 3.85 7.30 -4.56
C LEU A 287 4.51 5.91 -4.66
N PHE A 288 5.67 5.76 -4.03
CA PHE A 288 6.45 4.55 -3.90
C PHE A 288 7.10 4.51 -2.50
N PHE A 289 6.82 3.46 -1.74
CA PHE A 289 7.20 3.40 -0.32
C PHE A 289 8.71 3.18 -0.10
N TYR A 290 9.34 4.04 0.71
CA TYR A 290 10.69 3.87 1.23
C TYR A 290 10.74 4.20 2.73
N THR A 291 11.65 3.58 3.48
CA THR A 291 11.79 3.78 4.94
C THR A 291 12.84 4.84 5.32
N ASP A 292 13.68 5.27 4.38
CA ASP A 292 14.83 6.15 4.59
C ASP A 292 14.90 7.32 3.59
N LEU A 293 13.76 7.66 2.98
CA LEU A 293 13.66 8.75 2.01
C LEU A 293 12.53 9.71 2.43
N PRO A 294 12.83 10.70 3.30
CA PRO A 294 11.84 11.68 3.72
C PRO A 294 11.45 12.63 2.57
N GLY A 295 10.28 13.26 2.68
CA GLY A 295 9.71 14.12 1.62
C GLY A 295 10.52 15.39 1.30
N ASP A 296 11.39 15.81 2.22
CA ASP A 296 12.28 16.97 2.09
C ASP A 296 13.69 16.59 1.58
N ALA A 297 13.96 15.31 1.32
CA ALA A 297 15.24 14.88 0.79
C ALA A 297 15.43 15.41 -0.66
N PRO A 298 16.63 15.90 -1.04
CA PRO A 298 16.88 16.38 -2.41
C PRO A 298 16.57 15.37 -3.52
N ALA A 299 16.76 14.08 -3.22
CA ALA A 299 16.49 12.99 -4.15
C ALA A 299 15.02 12.51 -4.14
N PHE A 300 14.14 13.06 -3.29
CA PHE A 300 12.79 12.53 -3.07
C PHE A 300 12.00 12.40 -4.36
N GLU A 301 11.76 13.51 -5.05
CA GLU A 301 10.96 13.56 -6.27
C GLU A 301 11.55 12.65 -7.37
N ALA A 302 12.86 12.77 -7.59
CA ALA A 302 13.59 11.98 -8.59
C ALA A 302 13.46 10.47 -8.32
N ALA A 303 13.72 10.05 -7.08
CA ALA A 303 13.61 8.65 -6.68
C ALA A 303 12.17 8.13 -6.85
N GLN A 304 11.16 8.88 -6.43
CA GLN A 304 9.76 8.49 -6.58
C GLN A 304 9.39 8.29 -8.06
N LYS A 305 9.75 9.23 -8.93
CA LYS A 305 9.50 9.15 -10.38
C LYS A 305 10.21 7.98 -11.04
N LEU A 306 11.50 7.81 -10.77
CA LEU A 306 12.28 6.71 -11.33
C LEU A 306 11.80 5.34 -10.83
N SER A 307 11.34 5.25 -9.58
CA SER A 307 10.76 4.02 -9.04
C SER A 307 9.45 3.64 -9.72
N LEU A 308 8.58 4.60 -10.04
CA LEU A 308 7.37 4.36 -10.83
C LEU A 308 7.66 3.90 -12.26
N LEU A 309 8.85 4.21 -12.79
CA LEU A 309 9.35 3.69 -14.08
C LEU A 309 10.05 2.33 -13.96
N GLY A 310 10.15 1.77 -12.74
CA GLY A 310 10.85 0.52 -12.47
C GLY A 310 12.38 0.63 -12.57
N ALA A 311 12.91 1.85 -12.51
CA ALA A 311 14.32 2.16 -12.69
C ALA A 311 15.17 1.86 -11.45
N ILE A 312 14.54 1.71 -10.28
CA ILE A 312 15.24 1.35 -9.03
C ILE A 312 15.12 -0.16 -8.79
N ALA A 313 16.26 -0.80 -8.54
CA ALA A 313 16.34 -2.20 -8.12
C ALA A 313 15.91 -2.34 -6.66
N ASN A 314 14.97 -3.26 -6.39
CA ASN A 314 14.47 -3.63 -5.06
C ASN A 314 14.34 -5.16 -4.96
N ASP A 315 15.18 -5.89 -5.69
CA ASP A 315 15.04 -7.31 -6.04
C ASP A 315 16.29 -8.14 -5.70
N ASP A 316 17.18 -7.63 -4.86
CA ASP A 316 18.43 -8.31 -4.45
C ASP A 316 18.21 -9.17 -3.18
N PRO A 317 18.00 -10.49 -3.30
CA PRO A 317 17.70 -11.37 -2.16
C PRO A 317 18.88 -11.49 -1.19
N ASP A 318 20.12 -11.38 -1.69
CA ASP A 318 21.34 -11.55 -0.92
C ASP A 318 21.52 -10.39 0.08
N ARG A 319 21.00 -9.20 -0.26
CA ARG A 319 20.91 -8.05 0.66
C ARG A 319 19.85 -8.21 1.75
N PHE A 320 19.05 -9.28 1.72
CA PHE A 320 17.92 -9.51 2.64
C PHE A 320 18.05 -10.79 3.47
N HIS A 321 19.20 -11.45 3.45
CA HIS A 321 19.48 -12.55 4.37
C HIS A 321 19.53 -12.06 5.83
N VAL A 322 18.47 -12.37 6.55
CA VAL A 322 18.45 -12.44 8.01
C VAL A 322 18.26 -13.91 8.40
N ASP A 323 19.10 -14.39 9.32
CA ASP A 323 18.89 -15.69 9.95
C ASP A 323 17.59 -15.65 10.77
N GLY A 324 16.53 -16.31 10.28
CA GLY A 324 15.26 -16.47 11.01
C GLY A 324 14.02 -16.51 10.12
N PRO A 325 12.85 -16.96 10.62
CA PRO A 325 11.61 -16.86 9.89
C PRO A 325 11.31 -15.39 9.57
N ALA A 326 10.89 -15.10 8.33
CA ALA A 326 10.36 -13.79 7.96
C ALA A 326 9.13 -13.54 8.84
N ALA A 327 9.31 -12.75 9.88
CA ALA A 327 8.21 -12.36 10.72
C ALA A 327 7.48 -11.19 10.04
N SER A 328 6.16 -11.17 10.24
CA SER A 328 5.18 -10.32 9.56
C SER A 328 5.56 -8.83 9.46
N LEU A 329 4.73 -7.98 8.83
CA LEU A 329 4.93 -6.52 8.82
C LEU A 329 5.16 -5.89 10.22
N SER A 330 4.93 -6.57 11.34
CA SER A 330 5.34 -6.11 12.69
C SER A 330 6.83 -6.27 13.01
N ASP A 331 7.54 -7.16 12.31
CA ASP A 331 8.97 -7.46 12.47
C ASP A 331 9.84 -6.83 11.36
N LEU A 332 9.30 -5.80 10.70
CA LEU A 332 9.95 -4.94 9.69
C LEU A 332 11.48 -4.92 9.83
N ASN A 333 12.15 -5.76 9.03
CA ASN A 333 13.49 -5.48 8.58
C ASN A 333 13.43 -4.22 7.71
N LYS A 334 13.28 -3.04 8.34
CA LYS A 334 13.14 -1.71 7.69
C LYS A 334 14.18 -1.48 6.59
N LYS A 335 15.31 -2.20 6.66
CA LYS A 335 16.39 -2.26 5.67
C LYS A 335 15.93 -2.67 4.26
N VAL A 336 14.96 -3.58 4.13
CA VAL A 336 14.51 -4.10 2.82
C VAL A 336 13.79 -3.05 1.98
N TYR A 337 13.18 -2.06 2.64
CA TYR A 337 12.45 -0.98 1.99
C TYR A 337 13.26 0.32 1.92
N ARG A 338 14.58 0.25 2.01
CA ARG A 338 15.45 1.44 1.92
C ARG A 338 15.80 1.78 0.48
N PHE A 339 15.70 3.06 0.14
CA PHE A 339 16.26 3.63 -1.08
C PHE A 339 17.79 3.71 -1.02
N ARG A 340 18.35 3.98 0.17
CA ARG A 340 19.78 4.15 0.45
C ARG A 340 20.39 5.31 -0.34
N PRO A 341 19.94 6.56 -0.08
CA PRO A 341 20.33 7.71 -0.89
C PRO A 341 21.83 7.99 -0.88
N ASN A 342 22.55 7.61 0.17
CA ASN A 342 23.97 7.92 0.37
C ASN A 342 24.92 6.78 -0.01
N ASP A 343 24.42 5.60 -0.38
CA ASP A 343 25.26 4.51 -0.86
C ASP A 343 25.73 4.83 -2.29
N PHE A 344 26.97 4.46 -2.63
CA PHE A 344 27.44 4.57 -4.01
C PHE A 344 26.66 3.66 -4.95
N VAL A 345 26.35 4.17 -6.15
CA VAL A 345 25.64 3.43 -7.18
C VAL A 345 26.62 2.55 -7.96
N THR A 346 26.27 1.28 -8.17
CA THR A 346 27.06 0.40 -9.03
C THR A 346 26.70 0.58 -10.51
N MET A 347 27.58 0.17 -11.43
CA MET A 347 27.33 0.26 -12.86
C MET A 347 26.06 -0.49 -13.29
N GLY A 348 25.78 -1.65 -12.70
CA GLY A 348 24.56 -2.40 -12.95
C GLY A 348 23.30 -1.69 -12.46
N GLU A 349 23.35 -1.07 -11.27
CA GLU A 349 22.26 -0.25 -10.75
C GLU A 349 22.04 1.00 -11.63
N PHE A 350 23.11 1.72 -11.96
CA PHE A 350 23.06 2.92 -12.79
C PHE A 350 22.55 2.63 -14.20
N ALA A 351 23.00 1.55 -14.84
CA ALA A 351 22.51 1.13 -16.15
C ALA A 351 21.00 0.90 -16.14
N ARG A 352 20.47 0.25 -15.11
CA ARG A 352 19.02 0.10 -14.91
C ARG A 352 18.34 1.45 -14.73
N MET A 353 18.87 2.30 -13.86
CA MET A 353 18.32 3.63 -13.59
C MET A 353 18.24 4.46 -14.87
N ALA A 354 19.31 4.51 -15.66
CA ALA A 354 19.41 5.28 -16.89
C ALA A 354 18.48 4.73 -17.97
N VAL A 355 18.54 3.42 -18.27
CA VAL A 355 17.73 2.80 -19.33
C VAL A 355 16.24 2.91 -19.02
N LYS A 356 15.80 2.61 -17.80
CA LYS A 356 14.38 2.70 -17.42
C LYS A 356 13.92 4.13 -17.19
N GLY A 357 14.72 4.95 -16.52
CA GLY A 357 14.39 6.35 -16.21
C GLY A 357 14.25 7.20 -17.47
N LEU A 358 15.17 7.05 -18.42
CA LEU A 358 15.10 7.72 -19.73
C LEU A 358 14.16 7.01 -20.73
N GLN A 359 13.52 5.91 -20.31
CA GLN A 359 12.63 5.08 -21.13
C GLN A 359 13.27 4.59 -22.45
N ILE A 360 14.55 4.24 -22.41
CA ILE A 360 15.29 3.69 -23.56
C ILE A 360 14.76 2.28 -23.89
N PRO A 361 14.41 1.99 -25.17
CA PRO A 361 14.04 0.65 -25.59
C PRO A 361 15.19 -0.34 -25.34
N LEU A 362 14.87 -1.48 -24.72
CA LEU A 362 15.85 -2.54 -24.50
C LEU A 362 16.39 -3.05 -25.84
N SER A 363 17.71 -3.21 -25.91
CA SER A 363 18.41 -3.83 -27.04
C SER A 363 19.36 -4.89 -26.48
N ILE A 364 19.28 -6.11 -27.01
CA ILE A 364 20.17 -7.22 -26.63
C ILE A 364 20.52 -7.99 -27.89
N THR A 365 21.61 -7.61 -28.57
CA THR A 365 22.08 -8.32 -29.76
C THR A 365 22.73 -9.67 -29.44
N ALA A 366 23.42 -9.78 -28.29
CA ALA A 366 23.97 -11.03 -27.76
C ALA A 366 24.18 -10.94 -26.24
N ALA A 367 24.79 -11.98 -25.65
CA ALA A 367 25.34 -11.89 -24.30
C ALA A 367 26.87 -11.71 -24.44
N HIS A 368 27.36 -10.50 -24.21
CA HIS A 368 28.76 -10.13 -24.46
C HIS A 368 29.64 -10.30 -23.22
N PHE A 369 29.06 -10.11 -22.03
CA PHE A 369 29.82 -9.98 -20.79
C PHE A 369 29.82 -11.27 -19.97
N SER A 370 31.01 -11.73 -19.57
CA SER A 370 31.16 -12.97 -18.81
C SER A 370 30.86 -12.82 -17.31
N ASP A 371 30.92 -11.59 -16.80
CA ASP A 371 30.58 -11.20 -15.42
C ASP A 371 29.11 -10.78 -15.26
N VAL A 372 28.39 -10.57 -16.36
CA VAL A 372 26.96 -10.24 -16.35
C VAL A 372 26.19 -11.28 -17.17
N PRO A 373 26.05 -12.53 -16.69
CA PRO A 373 25.32 -13.59 -17.41
C PRO A 373 23.82 -13.29 -17.48
N ARG A 374 23.08 -14.04 -18.31
CA ARG A 374 21.62 -13.84 -18.55
C ARG A 374 20.74 -13.84 -17.28
N GLY A 375 21.17 -14.50 -16.22
CA GLY A 375 20.46 -14.52 -14.93
C GLY A 375 20.75 -13.31 -14.03
N HIS A 376 21.73 -12.46 -14.40
CA HIS A 376 22.13 -11.32 -13.59
C HIS A 376 21.08 -10.20 -13.66
N PRO A 377 20.69 -9.56 -12.53
CA PRO A 377 19.68 -8.50 -12.51
C PRO A 377 19.97 -7.32 -13.46
N ALA A 378 21.26 -7.04 -13.69
CA ALA A 378 21.71 -5.97 -14.58
C ALA A 378 21.79 -6.36 -16.07
N PHE A 379 21.67 -7.64 -16.42
CA PHE A 379 21.97 -8.18 -17.77
C PHE A 379 21.38 -7.35 -18.90
N LYS A 380 20.05 -7.24 -18.94
CA LYS A 380 19.36 -6.54 -20.03
C LYS A 380 19.72 -5.05 -20.14
N TYR A 381 20.12 -4.43 -19.03
CA TYR A 381 20.44 -3.00 -19.00
C TYR A 381 21.87 -2.76 -19.47
N ILE A 382 22.82 -3.58 -19.01
CA ILE A 382 24.22 -3.55 -19.46
C ILE A 382 24.33 -3.87 -20.95
N GLU A 383 23.64 -4.90 -21.43
CA GLU A 383 23.61 -5.22 -22.87
C GLU A 383 22.99 -4.08 -23.69
N THR A 384 21.96 -3.40 -23.15
CA THR A 384 21.40 -2.21 -23.81
C THR A 384 22.42 -1.08 -23.89
N LEU A 385 23.21 -0.83 -22.83
CA LEU A 385 24.29 0.17 -22.90
C LEU A 385 25.31 -0.19 -23.98
N TYR A 386 25.73 -1.46 -24.05
CA TYR A 386 26.68 -1.93 -25.04
C TYR A 386 26.17 -1.75 -26.48
N ASP A 387 24.94 -2.18 -26.77
CA ASP A 387 24.35 -2.08 -28.10
C ASP A 387 24.25 -0.62 -28.57
N TYR A 388 23.75 0.28 -27.71
CA TYR A 388 23.63 1.69 -28.08
C TYR A 388 24.99 2.40 -28.17
N SER A 389 25.94 2.02 -27.31
CA SER A 389 27.30 2.57 -27.31
C SER A 389 28.06 2.19 -28.58
N THR A 390 28.02 0.92 -28.98
CA THR A 390 28.73 0.43 -30.18
C THR A 390 28.15 0.93 -31.50
N GLN A 391 26.88 1.35 -31.49
CA GLN A 391 26.21 2.00 -32.63
C GLN A 391 26.43 3.52 -32.65
N SER A 392 27.03 4.10 -31.59
CA SER A 392 27.33 5.53 -31.52
C SER A 392 28.64 5.84 -32.24
N HIS A 393 28.72 7.04 -32.84
CA HIS A 393 30.00 7.57 -33.35
C HIS A 393 31.00 7.83 -32.22
N GLU A 394 30.49 8.15 -31.03
CA GLU A 394 31.26 8.33 -29.80
C GLU A 394 30.74 7.28 -28.80
N PRO A 395 31.43 6.12 -28.67
CA PRO A 395 31.08 5.10 -27.69
C PRO A 395 31.16 5.68 -26.28
N PHE A 396 30.18 5.35 -25.44
CA PHE A 396 29.97 5.95 -24.12
C PHE A 396 29.91 4.91 -22.98
N PHE A 397 29.95 3.63 -23.32
CA PHE A 397 29.97 2.53 -22.36
C PHE A 397 31.31 1.80 -22.45
N HIS A 398 32.12 1.94 -21.41
CA HIS A 398 33.45 1.36 -21.30
C HIS A 398 33.41 -0.03 -20.67
N TYR A 399 34.19 -0.95 -21.20
CA TYR A 399 34.30 -2.32 -20.72
C TYR A 399 35.73 -2.85 -20.92
N GLU A 400 36.09 -3.92 -20.21
CA GLU A 400 37.43 -4.51 -20.26
C GLU A 400 37.45 -5.80 -21.07
N ILE A 401 38.50 -5.99 -21.89
CA ILE A 401 38.74 -7.25 -22.61
C ILE A 401 39.98 -7.92 -22.01
N HIS A 402 39.76 -8.96 -21.21
CA HIS A 402 40.81 -9.77 -20.63
C HIS A 402 41.22 -10.90 -21.59
N LYS A 403 42.50 -10.97 -21.93
CA LYS A 403 43.06 -11.97 -22.84
C LYS A 403 44.04 -12.87 -22.10
N GLU A 404 43.73 -14.16 -22.03
CA GLU A 404 44.65 -15.18 -21.51
C GLU A 404 45.19 -16.05 -22.65
N PRO A 405 46.52 -16.32 -22.71
CA PRO A 405 47.09 -17.20 -23.71
C PRO A 405 46.39 -18.57 -23.73
N GLY A 406 45.88 -18.98 -24.89
CA GLY A 406 45.21 -20.28 -25.06
C GLY A 406 43.74 -20.33 -24.63
N LYS A 407 43.13 -19.21 -24.20
CA LYS A 407 41.70 -19.13 -23.90
C LYS A 407 40.99 -18.07 -24.74
N SER A 408 39.68 -18.22 -24.92
CA SER A 408 38.85 -17.19 -25.52
C SER A 408 38.88 -15.90 -24.68
N PRO A 409 38.89 -14.72 -25.31
CA PRO A 409 38.88 -13.45 -24.58
C PRO A 409 37.61 -13.33 -23.74
N ARG A 410 37.75 -12.83 -22.51
CA ARG A 410 36.63 -12.53 -21.61
C ARG A 410 36.37 -11.03 -21.66
N VAL A 411 35.13 -10.65 -21.91
CA VAL A 411 34.69 -9.25 -21.82
C VAL A 411 34.00 -9.05 -20.47
N LEU A 412 34.35 -7.97 -19.78
CA LEU A 412 33.89 -7.64 -18.44
C LEU A 412 33.25 -6.26 -18.42
N ALA A 413 32.00 -6.18 -18.00
CA ALA A 413 31.27 -4.92 -17.84
C ALA A 413 31.51 -4.26 -16.47
N HIS A 414 32.03 -5.02 -15.51
CA HIS A 414 32.25 -4.60 -14.13
C HIS A 414 31.00 -4.02 -13.48
N SER A 415 29.88 -4.74 -13.55
CA SER A 415 28.56 -4.27 -13.07
C SER A 415 28.53 -3.87 -11.59
N ASP A 416 29.45 -4.38 -10.78
CA ASP A 416 29.51 -4.10 -9.34
C ASP A 416 30.42 -2.92 -8.98
N ARG A 417 31.17 -2.36 -9.96
CA ARG A 417 32.00 -1.18 -9.72
C ARG A 417 31.14 0.07 -9.56
N GLU A 418 31.58 0.95 -8.66
CA GLU A 418 30.96 2.26 -8.44
C GLU A 418 31.14 3.15 -9.67
N VAL A 419 30.14 4.00 -9.94
CA VAL A 419 30.11 4.87 -11.13
C VAL A 419 30.54 6.28 -10.75
N THR A 420 31.52 6.84 -11.46
CA THR A 420 31.92 8.24 -11.30
C THR A 420 30.95 9.20 -11.98
N GLY A 421 30.93 10.46 -11.55
CA GLY A 421 30.13 11.51 -12.19
C GLY A 421 30.39 11.61 -13.70
N ALA A 422 31.65 11.54 -14.13
CA ALA A 422 32.04 11.59 -15.53
C ALA A 422 31.46 10.43 -16.34
N SER A 423 31.62 9.19 -15.84
CA SER A 423 31.10 8.00 -16.53
C SER A 423 29.57 8.03 -16.63
N ALA A 424 28.89 8.46 -15.57
CA ALA A 424 27.43 8.61 -15.58
C ALA A 424 26.95 9.65 -16.60
N ILE A 425 27.61 10.81 -16.68
CA ILE A 425 27.31 11.86 -17.65
C ILE A 425 27.54 11.38 -19.08
N GLU A 426 28.62 10.64 -19.32
CA GLU A 426 28.95 10.07 -20.63
C GLU A 426 27.84 9.10 -21.08
N ILE A 427 27.45 8.16 -20.20
CA ILE A 427 26.37 7.20 -20.46
C ILE A 427 25.04 7.91 -20.75
N VAL A 428 24.64 8.84 -19.89
CA VAL A 428 23.39 9.59 -20.06
C VAL A 428 23.41 10.41 -21.35
N SER A 429 24.54 11.06 -21.66
CA SER A 429 24.71 11.85 -22.89
C SER A 429 24.60 10.99 -24.14
N GLY A 430 25.25 9.82 -24.12
CA GLY A 430 25.26 8.87 -25.21
C GLY A 430 23.88 8.27 -25.49
N LEU A 431 23.18 7.82 -24.44
CA LEU A 431 21.81 7.31 -24.54
C LEU A 431 20.84 8.36 -25.11
N MET A 432 21.00 9.62 -24.70
CA MET A 432 20.13 10.70 -25.12
C MET A 432 20.56 11.36 -26.44
N ARG A 433 21.75 11.02 -26.95
CA ARG A 433 22.39 11.65 -28.12
C ARG A 433 22.50 13.18 -27.99
N LYS A 434 22.67 13.67 -26.77
CA LYS A 434 22.87 15.09 -26.45
C LYS A 434 23.66 15.23 -25.17
N LYS A 435 24.46 16.29 -25.05
CA LYS A 435 25.28 16.53 -23.86
C LYS A 435 24.41 16.74 -22.61
N ALA A 436 24.59 15.90 -21.60
CA ALA A 436 23.99 16.05 -20.28
C ALA A 436 24.66 17.20 -19.51
N LYS A 437 23.95 17.77 -18.52
CA LYS A 437 24.54 18.81 -17.66
C LYS A 437 25.59 18.17 -16.74
N GLY A 438 26.63 18.94 -16.42
CA GLY A 438 27.67 18.49 -15.49
C GLY A 438 27.12 18.25 -14.09
N TRP A 439 27.63 17.22 -13.41
CA TRP A 439 27.40 16.95 -11.99
C TRP A 439 28.56 17.53 -11.16
N HIS A 440 28.33 17.82 -9.87
CA HIS A 440 29.18 18.68 -9.04
C HIS A 440 30.67 18.30 -9.00
N ASP A 441 30.99 17.01 -9.08
CA ASP A 441 32.37 16.49 -9.18
C ASP A 441 32.41 15.32 -10.19
N PRO A 442 33.15 15.44 -11.32
CA PRO A 442 33.23 14.39 -12.33
C PRO A 442 34.04 13.17 -11.88
N ASP A 443 34.98 13.31 -10.94
CA ASP A 443 35.88 12.24 -10.53
C ASP A 443 35.38 11.48 -9.30
N ALA A 444 34.44 12.06 -8.54
CA ALA A 444 33.80 11.41 -7.41
C ALA A 444 32.80 10.33 -7.85
N ASN A 445 32.69 9.27 -7.03
CA ASN A 445 31.65 8.25 -7.18
C ASN A 445 30.28 8.83 -6.82
N LEU A 446 29.29 8.56 -7.66
CA LEU A 446 27.92 9.00 -7.44
C LEU A 446 27.24 8.15 -6.40
N THR A 447 26.54 8.81 -5.48
CA THR A 447 25.57 8.14 -4.63
C THR A 447 24.29 7.80 -5.43
N ARG A 448 23.48 6.86 -4.92
CA ARG A 448 22.18 6.53 -5.51
C ARG A 448 21.24 7.74 -5.58
N GLY A 449 21.28 8.61 -4.57
CA GLY A 449 20.49 9.84 -4.54
C GLY A 449 20.90 10.84 -5.63
N GLU A 450 22.20 10.96 -5.90
CA GLU A 450 22.72 11.82 -6.97
C GLU A 450 22.45 11.23 -8.36
N ALA A 451 22.61 9.92 -8.51
CA ALA A 451 22.34 9.20 -9.75
C ALA A 451 20.89 9.40 -10.24
N VAL A 452 19.91 9.26 -9.35
CA VAL A 452 18.50 9.48 -9.72
C VAL A 452 18.23 10.93 -10.09
N GLN A 453 18.85 11.89 -9.40
CA GLN A 453 18.70 13.32 -9.70
C GLN A 453 19.31 13.65 -11.07
N LEU A 454 20.50 13.14 -11.38
CA LEU A 454 21.14 13.31 -12.69
C LEU A 454 20.22 12.84 -13.83
N ILE A 455 19.64 11.65 -13.70
CA ILE A 455 18.72 11.10 -14.71
C ILE A 455 17.42 11.90 -14.76
N TYR A 456 16.88 12.30 -13.60
CA TYR A 456 15.62 13.02 -13.49
C TYR A 456 15.62 14.35 -14.24
N GLN A 457 16.75 15.10 -14.21
CA GLN A 457 16.92 16.35 -14.97
C GLN A 457 16.72 16.22 -16.48
N HIS A 458 16.69 14.99 -16.97
CA HIS A 458 16.64 14.66 -18.39
C HIS A 458 15.38 13.89 -18.80
N ILE A 459 14.53 13.53 -17.85
CA ILE A 459 13.19 13.04 -18.14
C ILE A 459 12.38 14.23 -18.64
N ALA A 460 11.79 14.11 -19.84
CA ALA A 460 10.98 15.19 -20.39
C ALA A 460 9.87 15.54 -19.38
N PRO A 461 9.72 16.83 -18.98
CA PRO A 461 8.55 17.24 -18.22
C PRO A 461 7.35 16.87 -19.08
N GLY A 462 6.46 16.03 -18.53
CA GLY A 462 5.30 15.52 -19.26
C GLY A 462 4.53 16.70 -19.83
N LYS A 463 4.52 16.82 -21.16
CA LYS A 463 3.59 17.70 -21.87
C LYS A 463 2.20 17.13 -21.76
#